data_AF-A0A2Z5SZG2-F1
#
_entry.id   AF-A0A2Z5SZG2-F1
#
_cell.length_a   1.000
_cell.length_b   1.000
_cell.length_c   1.000
_cell.angle_alpha   90.00
_cell.angle_beta   90.00
_cell.angle_gamma   90.00
#
_symmetry.space_group_name_H-M   'P 1'
#
loop_
_entity.id
_entity.type
_entity.pdbx_description
1 polymer ?
#
loop_
_entity_poly.entity_id
_entity_poly.type
_entity_poly.pdbx_seq_one_letter_code
_entity_poly.pdbx_strand_id
1 'polypeptide(L)'
;MAGTKKTYEQFSKLINAEDFLEFFDIKYDPGFVNVNRLHILKQFSILIAAVDKAFPDISESEKIAKYGEAFQEAYELFKTSSPLETKLFKVFKDAPKNVVLLDDLAKETED
;
A
#
# COMPACT_ATOMS: atom_id res chain seq x y z
N MET A 1 13.69 21.73 -8.91
CA MET A 1 12.43 20.98 -8.80
C MET A 1 11.99 21.05 -7.35
N ALA A 2 10.97 21.84 -7.03
CA ALA A 2 10.44 21.91 -5.67
C ALA A 2 9.76 20.57 -5.38
N GLY A 3 10.49 19.65 -4.73
CA GLY A 3 9.91 18.42 -4.21
C GLY A 3 8.88 18.83 -3.17
N THR A 4 7.60 18.80 -3.52
CA THR A 4 6.50 19.04 -2.60
C THR A 4 6.74 18.14 -1.39
N LYS A 5 7.05 18.73 -0.24
CA LYS A 5 7.16 17.99 1.02
C LYS A 5 5.78 17.40 1.28
N LYS A 6 5.60 16.12 0.94
CA LYS A 6 4.40 15.35 1.26
C LYS A 6 4.32 15.26 2.78
N THR A 7 3.28 15.84 3.38
CA THR A 7 3.07 15.78 4.83
C THR A 7 2.00 14.77 5.19
N TYR A 8 2.05 14.27 6.43
CA TYR A 8 1.01 13.37 6.93
C TYR A 8 -0.35 14.05 7.04
N GLU A 9 -0.39 15.35 7.31
CA GLU A 9 -1.63 16.13 7.31
C GLU A 9 -2.34 16.18 5.96
N GLN A 10 -1.58 16.16 4.86
CA GLN A 10 -2.17 16.08 3.51
C GLN A 10 -2.67 14.67 3.26
N PHE A 11 -1.86 13.66 3.60
CA PHE A 11 -2.21 12.25 3.45
C PHE A 11 -3.47 11.86 4.23
N SER A 12 -3.62 12.31 5.47
CA SER A 12 -4.75 11.95 6.34
C SER A 12 -6.09 12.53 5.89
N LYS A 13 -6.08 13.52 5.00
CA LYS A 13 -7.28 14.11 4.39
C LYS A 13 -7.73 13.36 3.13
N LEU A 14 -6.90 12.49 2.57
CA LEU A 14 -7.21 11.72 1.37
C LEU A 14 -8.15 10.57 1.73
N ILE A 15 -9.11 10.33 0.84
CA ILE A 15 -10.15 9.30 1.03
C ILE A 15 -10.25 8.43 -0.21
N ASN A 16 -10.11 9.01 -1.41
CA ASN A 16 -10.27 8.28 -2.65
C ASN A 16 -8.95 7.67 -3.12
N ALA A 17 -9.03 6.53 -3.80
CA ALA A 17 -7.86 5.87 -4.39
C ALA A 17 -7.12 6.80 -5.37
N GLU A 18 -7.85 7.57 -6.17
CA GLU A 18 -7.29 8.55 -7.11
C GLU A 18 -6.47 9.63 -6.40
N ASP A 19 -7.01 10.17 -5.29
CA ASP A 19 -6.30 11.17 -4.46
C ASP A 19 -4.96 10.63 -3.94
N PHE A 20 -4.92 9.36 -3.52
CA PHE A 20 -3.67 8.71 -3.10
C PHE A 20 -2.72 8.51 -4.28
N LEU A 21 -3.23 8.10 -5.45
CA LEU A 21 -2.42 7.91 -6.66
C LEU A 21 -1.77 9.22 -7.10
N GLU A 22 -2.52 10.31 -7.13
CA GLU A 22 -2.02 11.65 -7.43
C GLU A 22 -1.05 12.15 -6.36
N PHE A 23 -1.38 11.94 -5.08
CA PHE A 23 -0.51 12.33 -3.97
C PHE A 23 0.85 11.64 -4.06
N PHE A 24 0.89 10.35 -4.40
CA PHE A 24 2.14 9.59 -4.53
C PHE A 24 2.79 9.68 -5.91
N ASP A 25 2.23 10.44 -6.86
CA ASP A 25 2.70 10.55 -8.25
C ASP A 25 2.76 9.19 -8.97
N ILE A 26 1.79 8.32 -8.69
CA ILE A 26 1.68 6.98 -9.29
C ILE A 26 0.81 7.07 -10.54
N LYS A 27 1.35 6.65 -11.69
CA LYS A 27 0.56 6.56 -12.92
C LYS A 27 -0.48 5.45 -12.82
N TYR A 28 -1.73 5.79 -13.14
CA TYR A 28 -2.85 4.87 -13.06
C TYR A 28 -3.76 4.94 -14.28
N ASP A 29 -4.50 3.85 -14.49
CA ASP A 29 -5.64 3.80 -15.41
C ASP A 29 -6.94 4.12 -14.64
N PRO A 30 -7.65 5.22 -14.97
CA PRO A 30 -8.87 5.61 -14.28
C PRO A 30 -10.00 4.59 -14.39
N GLY A 31 -10.11 3.87 -15.51
CA GLY A 31 -11.12 2.84 -15.71
C GLY A 31 -10.89 1.65 -14.77
N PHE A 32 -9.64 1.22 -14.65
CA PHE A 32 -9.24 0.17 -13.72
C PHE A 32 -9.44 0.60 -12.26
N VAL A 33 -9.03 1.82 -11.89
CA VAL A 33 -9.16 2.33 -10.52
C VAL A 33 -10.63 2.45 -10.14
N ASN A 34 -11.49 2.98 -11.02
CA ASN A 34 -12.90 3.15 -10.70
C ASN A 34 -13.59 1.80 -10.34
N VAL A 35 -13.21 0.71 -11.03
CA VAL A 35 -13.70 -0.65 -10.76
C VAL A 35 -13.09 -1.23 -9.47
N ASN A 36 -11.79 -1.02 -9.24
CA ASN A 36 -11.05 -1.66 -8.15
C ASN A 36 -10.84 -0.76 -6.91
N ARG A 37 -11.40 0.45 -6.87
CA ARG A 37 -11.09 1.46 -5.83
C ARG A 37 -11.24 0.92 -4.41
N LEU A 38 -12.34 0.20 -4.14
CA LEU A 38 -12.63 -0.33 -2.81
C LEU A 38 -11.64 -1.42 -2.43
N HIS A 39 -11.24 -2.26 -3.39
CA HIS A 39 -10.27 -3.32 -3.17
C HIS A 39 -8.87 -2.76 -2.93
N ILE A 40 -8.45 -1.76 -3.72
CA ILE A 40 -7.18 -1.06 -3.54
C ILE A 40 -7.13 -0.39 -2.16
N LEU A 41 -8.18 0.34 -1.76
CA LEU A 41 -8.24 0.99 -0.44
C LEU A 41 -8.26 -0.01 0.72
N LYS A 42 -8.99 -1.13 0.57
CA LYS A 42 -9.01 -2.21 1.58
C LYS A 42 -7.64 -2.86 1.72
N GLN A 43 -6.96 -3.15 0.61
CA GLN A 43 -5.61 -3.71 0.66
C GLN A 43 -4.62 -2.70 1.25
N PHE A 44 -4.78 -1.42 0.90
CA PHE A 44 -3.93 -0.37 1.41
C PHE A 44 -4.04 -0.21 2.93
N SER A 45 -5.24 -0.27 3.51
CA SER A 45 -5.40 -0.17 4.97
C SER A 45 -4.72 -1.31 5.73
N ILE A 46 -4.72 -2.52 5.18
CA ILE A 46 -3.98 -3.67 5.72
C ILE A 46 -2.48 -3.39 5.68
N LEU A 47 -1.97 -2.88 4.55
CA LEU A 47 -0.54 -2.56 4.41
C LEU A 47 -0.10 -1.39 5.29
N ILE A 48 -0.94 -0.38 5.51
CA ILE A 48 -0.67 0.71 6.47
C ILE A 48 -0.48 0.14 7.88
N ALA A 49 -1.42 -0.68 8.35
CA ALA A 49 -1.35 -1.27 9.69
C ALA A 49 -0.09 -2.15 9.85
N ALA A 50 0.27 -2.86 8.79
CA ALA A 50 1.50 -3.62 8.72
C ALA A 50 2.76 -2.73 8.78
N VAL A 51 2.82 -1.63 8.01
CA VAL A 51 3.92 -0.66 8.06
C VAL A 51 4.04 -0.04 9.44
N ASP A 52 2.93 0.36 10.06
CA ASP A 52 2.91 0.91 11.43
C ASP A 52 3.49 -0.06 12.47
N LYS A 53 3.15 -1.34 12.34
CA LYS A 53 3.68 -2.39 13.22
C LYS A 53 5.15 -2.68 12.95
N ALA A 54 5.58 -2.63 11.69
CA ALA A 54 6.95 -2.90 11.27
C ALA A 54 7.91 -1.77 11.61
N PHE A 55 7.44 -0.53 11.53
CA PHE A 55 8.23 0.68 11.67
C PHE A 55 7.55 1.67 12.64
N PRO A 56 7.47 1.36 13.94
CA PRO A 56 6.81 2.23 14.91
C PRO A 56 7.58 3.53 15.22
N ASP A 57 8.92 3.51 15.07
CA ASP A 57 9.83 4.60 15.48
C ASP A 57 10.49 5.33 14.30
N ILE A 58 9.78 5.47 13.17
CA ILE A 58 10.27 6.23 12.01
C ILE A 58 9.71 7.65 11.98
N SER A 59 10.43 8.56 11.32
CA SER A 59 9.95 9.93 11.14
C SER A 59 8.70 9.99 10.26
N GLU A 60 7.89 11.04 10.40
CA GLU A 60 6.68 11.22 9.59
C GLU A 60 6.96 11.18 8.08
N SER A 61 8.10 11.74 7.67
CA SER A 61 8.54 11.76 6.27
C SER A 61 8.85 10.35 5.74
N GLU A 62 9.51 9.52 6.55
CA GLU A 62 9.79 8.12 6.22
C GLU A 62 8.51 7.29 6.22
N LYS A 63 7.58 7.56 7.15
CA LYS A 63 6.29 6.90 7.23
C LYS A 63 5.46 7.13 5.97
N ILE A 64 5.42 8.37 5.49
CA ILE A 64 4.77 8.72 4.22
C ILE A 64 5.44 8.05 3.03
N ALA A 65 6.76 7.94 3.01
CA ALA A 65 7.46 7.20 1.97
C ALA A 65 7.05 5.72 1.96
N LYS A 66 7.01 5.07 3.14
CA LYS A 66 6.57 3.67 3.28
C LYS A 66 5.11 3.45 2.90
N TYR A 67 4.22 4.39 3.22
CA TYR A 67 2.84 4.35 2.77
C TYR A 67 2.70 4.47 1.26
N GLY A 68 3.51 5.29 0.61
CA GLY A 68 3.55 5.37 -0.85
C GLY A 68 3.97 4.06 -1.50
N GLU A 69 5.02 3.43 -0.97
CA GLU A 69 5.45 2.10 -1.44
C GLU A 69 4.35 1.05 -1.23
N ALA A 70 3.70 1.03 -0.06
CA ALA A 70 2.60 0.12 0.25
C ALA A 70 1.39 0.32 -0.68
N PHE A 71 1.03 1.57 -0.95
CA PHE A 71 -0.10 1.88 -1.82
C PHE A 71 0.17 1.49 -3.28
N GLN A 72 1.39 1.74 -3.77
CA GLN A 72 1.80 1.29 -5.10
C GLN A 72 1.74 -0.25 -5.21
N GLU A 73 2.16 -0.96 -4.16
CA GLU A 73 2.09 -2.43 -4.12
C GLU A 73 0.63 -2.92 -4.11
N ALA A 74 -0.24 -2.29 -3.32
CA ALA A 74 -1.69 -2.57 -3.34
C ALA A 74 -2.27 -2.38 -4.74
N TYR A 75 -1.91 -1.31 -5.45
CA TYR A 75 -2.39 -1.03 -6.79
C TYR A 75 -1.91 -2.07 -7.82
N GLU A 76 -0.61 -2.37 -7.82
CA GLU A 76 -0.01 -3.32 -8.77
C GLU A 76 -0.50 -4.75 -8.55
N LEU A 77 -0.81 -5.15 -7.30
CA LEU A 77 -1.36 -6.47 -6.97
C LEU A 77 -2.66 -6.77 -7.74
N PHE A 78 -3.52 -5.77 -7.93
CA PHE A 78 -4.76 -5.96 -8.70
C PHE A 78 -4.54 -5.91 -10.21
N LYS A 79 -3.43 -5.34 -10.69
CA LYS A 79 -3.09 -5.30 -12.13
C LYS A 79 -2.51 -6.60 -12.62
N THR A 80 -1.67 -7.24 -11.80
CA THR A 80 -1.17 -8.59 -12.09
C THR A 80 -2.26 -9.58 -11.69
N SER A 81 -2.96 -10.18 -12.66
CA SER A 81 -4.17 -11.01 -12.46
C SER A 81 -3.99 -12.32 -11.66
N SER A 82 -3.11 -12.38 -10.66
CA SER A 82 -2.95 -13.52 -9.77
C SER A 82 -2.47 -13.04 -8.40
N PRO A 83 -3.34 -13.01 -7.37
CA PRO A 83 -2.99 -12.66 -5.99
C PRO A 83 -2.02 -13.65 -5.31
N LEU A 84 -1.76 -14.80 -5.95
CA LEU A 84 -1.15 -15.97 -5.30
C LEU A 84 0.38 -16.07 -5.45
N GLU A 85 1.02 -15.34 -6.37
CA GLU A 85 2.46 -15.55 -6.66
C GLU A 85 3.33 -14.28 -6.65
N THR A 86 2.74 -13.10 -6.66
CA THR A 86 3.51 -11.85 -6.80
C THR A 86 4.08 -11.41 -5.47
N LYS A 87 5.23 -11.99 -5.08
CA LYS A 87 6.26 -11.43 -4.19
C LYS A 87 5.75 -10.32 -3.26
N LEU A 88 4.77 -10.66 -2.44
CA LEU A 88 4.23 -9.75 -1.45
C LEU A 88 5.39 -9.33 -0.56
N PHE A 89 5.40 -8.06 -0.21
CA PHE A 89 6.23 -7.47 0.82
C PHE A 89 7.61 -6.98 0.36
N LYS A 90 7.71 -6.32 -0.80
CA LYS A 90 8.93 -5.53 -1.09
C LYS A 90 9.12 -4.42 -0.05
N VAL A 91 8.03 -3.81 0.42
CA VAL A 91 8.03 -2.84 1.53
C VAL A 91 8.67 -3.39 2.81
N PHE A 92 8.54 -4.70 3.07
CA PHE A 92 8.98 -5.33 4.31
C PHE A 92 10.27 -6.15 4.16
N LYS A 93 10.96 -6.10 3.01
CA LYS A 93 12.26 -6.78 2.86
C LYS A 93 13.31 -6.31 3.87
N ASP A 94 13.18 -5.10 4.39
CA ASP A 94 14.02 -4.52 5.44
C ASP A 94 13.30 -4.38 6.80
N ALA A 95 12.08 -4.90 6.93
CA ALA A 95 11.36 -4.84 8.19
C ALA A 95 12.02 -5.75 9.25
N PRO A 96 11.98 -5.37 10.54
CA PRO A 96 12.49 -6.22 11.61
C PRO A 96 11.82 -7.59 11.58
N LYS A 97 12.57 -8.66 11.85
CA LYS A 97 12.18 -10.08 11.69
C LYS A 97 10.90 -10.55 12.43
N ASN A 98 10.19 -9.67 13.14
CA ASN A 98 9.02 -9.99 13.95
C ASN A 98 7.67 -9.58 13.31
N VAL A 99 7.67 -9.18 12.04
CA VAL A 99 6.44 -8.82 11.34
C VAL A 99 5.92 -10.05 10.59
N VAL A 100 5.09 -10.85 11.27
CA VAL A 100 4.29 -11.90 10.64
C VAL A 100 3.17 -11.21 9.85
N LEU A 101 3.31 -11.18 8.54
CA LEU A 101 2.34 -10.58 7.62
C LEU A 101 1.48 -11.69 7.05
N LEU A 102 0.35 -11.92 7.72
CA LEU A 102 -0.84 -12.62 7.22
C LEU A 102 -0.56 -13.71 6.17
N ASP A 103 0.10 -14.78 6.61
CA ASP A 103 0.02 -16.12 5.99
C ASP A 103 -1.38 -16.76 6.21
N ASP A 104 -2.33 -16.04 6.81
CA ASP A 104 -3.58 -16.60 7.36
C ASP A 104 -4.83 -16.41 6.47
N LEU A 105 -4.68 -15.96 5.21
CA LEU A 105 -5.85 -15.82 4.31
C LEU A 105 -5.72 -16.53 2.95
N ALA A 106 -4.88 -17.57 2.88
CA ALA A 106 -4.80 -18.46 1.71
C ALA A 106 -5.10 -19.93 2.06
N LYS A 107 -5.81 -20.20 3.16
CA LYS A 107 -6.44 -21.50 3.39
C LYS A 107 -7.95 -21.35 3.21
N GLU A 108 -8.40 -21.64 2.02
CA GLU A 108 -9.65 -22.33 1.67
C GLU A 108 -9.96 -22.02 0.20
N THR A 109 -9.35 -22.78 -0.70
CA THR A 109 -9.97 -23.27 -1.94
C THR A 109 -9.12 -24.43 -2.47
N GLU A 110 -9.17 -25.57 -1.79
CA GLU A 110 -8.81 -26.87 -2.36
C GLU A 110 -9.98 -27.83 -2.08
N ASP A 111 -10.56 -28.31 -3.19
CA ASP A 111 -11.57 -29.35 -3.46
C ASP A 111 -13.05 -29.19 -3.00
#